data_AF-A0A024FLV8-F1
#
_entry.id   AF-A0A024FLV8-F1
#
_cell.length_a   1.000
_cell.length_b   1.000
_cell.length_c   1.000
_cell.angle_alpha   90.00
_cell.angle_beta   90.00
_cell.angle_gamma   90.00
#
_symmetry.space_group_name_H-M   'P 1'
#
loop_
_entity.id
_entity.type
_entity.pdbx_description
1 polymer ?
#
loop_
_entity_poly.entity_id
_entity_poly.type
_entity_poly.pdbx_seq_one_letter_code
_entity_poly.pdbx_strand_id
1 'polypeptide(L)'
;MAIIKTETKQKTIAKEVTLEGVGLHTGANVKLKFKPGAENSGFLFERVDLEGSPKIEADANYVTSTQRGTCLERNGVTIQTCEHVLAALVGLDVDNAIIELDASEPPIMDGSSKFFVEAIEKAGVAEQDAYREEYVVTEVVSYSDEETGSEIILMPSKSYQVTTMVDFGTKVLGTQNATMNSVSEFKTDIANARTFSFLHEIEMLLNNGLIKGGDLNNAIVYVDKELSPETMEKLRIAFNKEKIKVKPNGILDNLTLHYPNEAARHKLLDVVGDLALIRTRIRGKVIANKPGHFVNTQFAKKMSKLIKNERRNNVPQIDLNSTPLMDVNQIMDMLPHRQPFLLLDKVYELTENHVIGMKNVTMNEEFFRGHFPGQPVMPGVLIVEAMAQTGGILVLSTVPDPENYLTFFMKMDNVKFKQKVVPGDTLIFKCSLITPIRRGICHMQGYAYANGKLCAEAELMAQISKVK
;
A
#
# COMPACT_ATOMS: atom_id res chain seq x y z
N MET A 1 -12.69 -7.60 0.15
CA MET A 1 -11.71 -7.16 1.16
C MET A 1 -11.43 -5.68 0.88
N ALA A 2 -10.68 -4.95 1.72
CA ALA A 2 -10.24 -3.61 1.30
C ALA A 2 -9.35 -3.72 0.06
N ILE A 3 -8.65 -4.86 -0.13
CA ILE A 3 -7.95 -5.20 -1.35
C ILE A 3 -8.91 -5.83 -2.37
N ILE A 4 -8.97 -5.25 -3.57
CA ILE A 4 -9.78 -5.75 -4.67
C ILE A 4 -8.92 -5.97 -5.91
N LYS A 5 -9.27 -6.97 -6.71
CA LYS A 5 -8.82 -7.10 -8.09
C LYS A 5 -9.75 -6.27 -8.96
N THR A 6 -9.20 -5.30 -9.69
CA THR A 6 -10.01 -4.39 -10.52
C THR A 6 -10.25 -4.99 -11.91
N GLU A 7 -11.06 -4.32 -12.73
CA GLU A 7 -11.20 -4.64 -14.15
C GLU A 7 -10.10 -3.99 -15.00
N THR A 8 -9.23 -3.17 -14.39
CA THR A 8 -8.10 -2.52 -15.06
C THR A 8 -6.94 -3.49 -15.22
N LYS A 9 -6.46 -3.68 -16.45
CA LYS A 9 -5.23 -4.43 -16.72
C LYS A 9 -4.00 -3.71 -16.16
N GLN A 10 -3.01 -4.48 -15.70
CA GLN A 10 -1.71 -3.92 -15.30
C GLN A 10 -1.02 -3.31 -16.50
N LYS A 11 -0.24 -2.26 -16.26
CA LYS A 11 0.50 -1.56 -17.29
C LYS A 11 2.00 -1.65 -17.07
N THR A 12 2.76 -1.81 -18.16
CA THR A 12 4.22 -1.75 -18.18
C THR A 12 4.71 -0.83 -19.28
N ILE A 13 6.01 -0.56 -19.30
CA ILE A 13 6.65 0.23 -20.36
C ILE A 13 6.74 -0.62 -21.63
N ALA A 14 6.36 -0.06 -22.77
CA ALA A 14 6.25 -0.82 -24.02
C ALA A 14 7.61 -1.05 -24.71
N LYS A 15 8.54 -0.11 -24.60
CA LYS A 15 9.88 -0.16 -25.22
C LYS A 15 10.93 0.34 -24.25
N GLU A 16 12.17 -0.11 -24.40
CA GLU A 16 13.27 0.44 -23.60
C GLU A 16 13.52 1.91 -23.97
N VAL A 17 13.78 2.74 -22.96
CA VAL A 17 14.17 4.14 -23.13
C VAL A 17 15.25 4.51 -22.13
N THR A 18 16.19 5.35 -22.56
CA THR A 18 17.38 5.70 -21.78
C THR A 18 17.50 7.21 -21.61
N LEU A 19 17.91 7.62 -20.42
CA LEU A 19 18.25 8.97 -20.02
C LEU A 19 19.68 8.95 -19.47
N GLU A 20 20.42 10.01 -19.74
CA GLU A 20 21.77 10.21 -19.20
C GLU A 20 21.80 11.54 -18.47
N GLY A 21 22.48 11.58 -17.33
CA GLY A 21 22.61 12.78 -16.53
C GLY A 21 23.54 12.57 -15.34
N VAL A 22 23.38 13.41 -14.32
CA VAL A 22 24.22 13.41 -13.11
C VAL A 22 23.35 13.21 -11.89
N GLY A 23 23.77 12.37 -10.94
CA GLY A 23 23.12 12.24 -9.64
C GLY A 23 23.25 13.52 -8.80
N LEU A 24 22.18 13.96 -8.14
CA LEU A 24 22.16 15.22 -7.39
C LEU A 24 23.23 15.26 -6.29
N HIS A 25 23.24 14.25 -5.44
CA HIS A 25 24.10 14.22 -4.26
C HIS A 25 25.46 13.61 -4.56
N THR A 26 25.47 12.52 -5.31
CA THR A 26 26.69 11.78 -5.66
C THR A 26 27.56 12.52 -6.66
N GLY A 27 26.97 13.30 -7.56
CA GLY A 27 27.69 13.93 -8.69
C GLY A 27 28.18 12.92 -9.73
N ALA A 28 27.77 11.66 -9.65
CA ALA A 28 28.15 10.63 -10.60
C ALA A 28 27.36 10.77 -11.90
N ASN A 29 28.03 10.57 -13.04
CA ASN A 29 27.33 10.36 -14.30
C ASN A 29 26.58 9.04 -14.22
N VAL A 30 25.32 9.05 -14.66
CA VAL A 30 24.44 7.89 -14.60
C VAL A 30 23.62 7.78 -15.88
N LYS A 31 23.53 6.55 -16.37
CA LYS A 31 22.65 6.11 -17.44
C LYS A 31 21.49 5.34 -16.82
N LEU A 32 20.31 5.95 -16.84
CA LEU A 32 19.07 5.33 -16.41
C LEU A 32 18.34 4.76 -17.61
N LYS A 33 17.99 3.47 -17.58
CA LYS A 33 17.15 2.85 -18.59
C LYS A 33 15.89 2.26 -17.97
N PHE A 34 14.75 2.63 -18.54
CA PHE A 34 13.46 2.03 -18.23
C PHE A 34 13.19 0.84 -19.16
N LYS A 35 12.80 -0.30 -18.61
CA LYS A 35 12.51 -1.54 -19.35
C LYS A 35 11.13 -2.11 -18.94
N PRO A 36 10.49 -2.91 -19.82
CA PRO A 36 9.29 -3.65 -19.45
C PRO A 36 9.51 -4.50 -18.19
N GLY A 37 8.54 -4.47 -17.27
CA GLY A 37 8.50 -5.29 -16.06
C GLY A 37 7.51 -6.45 -16.21
N ALA A 38 7.78 -7.55 -15.51
CA ALA A 38 6.87 -8.69 -15.49
C ALA A 38 5.58 -8.36 -14.73
N GLU A 39 4.51 -9.11 -14.98
CA GLU A 39 3.26 -8.97 -14.24
C GLU A 39 3.50 -9.15 -12.73
N ASN A 40 2.84 -8.30 -11.94
CA ASN A 40 2.94 -8.30 -10.47
C ASN A 40 4.37 -8.04 -9.92
N SER A 41 5.34 -7.62 -10.75
CA SER A 41 6.69 -7.31 -10.25
C SER A 41 6.74 -6.03 -9.45
N GLY A 42 5.84 -5.07 -9.73
CA GLY A 42 5.98 -3.69 -9.30
C GLY A 42 7.19 -3.02 -9.97
N PHE A 43 7.74 -2.01 -9.31
CA PHE A 43 8.97 -1.34 -9.75
C PHE A 43 10.21 -2.02 -9.16
N LEU A 44 11.17 -2.34 -10.01
CA LEU A 44 12.43 -2.97 -9.65
C LEU A 44 13.59 -2.09 -10.11
N PHE A 45 14.49 -1.71 -9.22
CA PHE A 45 15.77 -1.13 -9.61
C PHE A 45 16.78 -2.23 -9.91
N GLU A 46 17.57 -2.08 -10.97
CA GLU A 46 18.61 -3.02 -11.41
C GLU A 46 19.96 -2.28 -11.51
N ARG A 47 20.95 -2.65 -10.70
CA ARG A 47 22.28 -2.00 -10.68
C ARG A 47 23.26 -2.76 -11.56
N VAL A 48 23.43 -2.33 -12.81
CA VAL A 48 24.24 -3.06 -13.82
C VAL A 48 25.74 -2.87 -13.66
N ASP A 49 26.16 -1.86 -12.92
CA ASP A 49 27.56 -1.61 -12.56
C ASP A 49 28.09 -2.58 -11.47
N LEU A 50 27.19 -3.31 -10.80
CA LEU A 50 27.53 -4.30 -9.79
C LEU A 50 27.53 -5.72 -10.37
N GLU A 51 28.39 -6.60 -9.83
CA GLU A 51 28.48 -7.99 -10.24
C GLU A 51 27.13 -8.72 -10.11
N GLY A 52 26.72 -9.40 -11.19
CA GLY A 52 25.44 -10.12 -11.25
C GLY A 52 24.20 -9.24 -11.47
N SER A 53 24.37 -7.94 -11.67
CA SER A 53 23.29 -6.97 -11.93
C SER A 53 22.10 -7.09 -10.96
N PRO A 54 22.35 -6.96 -9.65
CA PRO A 54 21.35 -7.25 -8.63
C PRO A 54 20.14 -6.32 -8.74
N LYS A 55 18.98 -6.88 -8.37
CA LYS A 55 17.68 -6.19 -8.38
C LYS A 55 17.18 -5.92 -6.96
N ILE A 56 16.60 -4.75 -6.76
CA ILE A 56 15.94 -4.35 -5.52
C ILE A 56 14.54 -3.80 -5.83
N GLU A 57 13.55 -4.30 -5.12
CA GLU A 57 12.17 -3.81 -5.22
C GLU A 57 12.05 -2.41 -4.61
N ALA A 58 11.25 -1.56 -5.24
CA ALA A 58 10.82 -0.30 -4.65
C ALA A 58 9.85 -0.58 -3.48
N ASP A 59 10.39 -0.93 -2.32
CA ASP A 59 9.65 -1.36 -1.14
C ASP A 59 9.99 -0.48 0.06
N ALA A 60 8.97 0.02 0.75
CA ALA A 60 9.14 0.87 1.92
C ALA A 60 9.97 0.20 3.01
N ASN A 61 9.95 -1.14 3.10
CA ASN A 61 10.72 -1.88 4.08
C ASN A 61 12.23 -1.86 3.83
N TYR A 62 12.67 -1.48 2.63
CA TYR A 62 14.09 -1.31 2.30
C TYR A 62 14.59 0.13 2.45
N VAL A 63 13.74 1.06 2.89
CA VAL A 63 14.17 2.44 3.18
C VAL A 63 15.05 2.47 4.42
N THR A 64 16.32 2.83 4.23
CA THR A 64 17.34 2.95 5.29
C THR A 64 17.66 4.38 5.68
N SER A 65 17.51 5.32 4.75
CA SER A 65 17.71 6.75 5.00
C SER A 65 16.68 7.58 4.26
N THR A 66 16.29 8.69 4.89
CA THR A 66 15.43 9.73 4.32
C THR A 66 16.09 11.11 4.37
N GLN A 67 17.40 11.14 4.64
CA GLN A 67 18.15 12.39 4.65
C GLN A 67 18.36 12.86 3.22
N ARG A 68 17.71 13.97 2.84
CA ARG A 68 17.86 14.67 1.55
C ARG A 68 17.39 13.89 0.31
N GLY A 69 16.67 12.79 0.50
CA GLY A 69 15.97 11.99 -0.51
C GLY A 69 15.56 10.65 0.09
N THR A 70 14.84 9.82 -0.66
CA THR A 70 14.46 8.47 -0.22
C THR A 70 15.48 7.44 -0.72
N CYS A 71 16.16 6.79 0.22
CA CYS A 71 17.23 5.83 -0.07
C CYS A 71 16.83 4.40 0.32
N LEU A 72 16.94 3.49 -0.64
CA LEU A 72 16.70 2.05 -0.47
C LEU A 72 18.03 1.30 -0.34
N GLU A 73 18.07 0.30 0.54
CA GLU A 73 19.19 -0.63 0.63
C GLU A 73 18.71 -2.06 0.88
N ARG A 74 19.26 -3.02 0.13
CA ARG A 74 19.06 -4.45 0.36
C ARG A 74 20.30 -5.22 -0.06
N ASN A 75 20.79 -6.09 0.82
CA ASN A 75 21.95 -6.96 0.54
C ASN A 75 23.18 -6.20 0.01
N GLY A 76 23.45 -5.00 0.53
CA GLY A 76 24.58 -4.15 0.11
C GLY A 76 24.37 -3.37 -1.20
N VAL A 77 23.19 -3.47 -1.83
CA VAL A 77 22.83 -2.66 -3.00
C VAL A 77 22.05 -1.44 -2.55
N THR A 78 22.52 -0.25 -2.90
CA THR A 78 21.90 1.03 -2.54
C THR A 78 21.32 1.74 -3.76
N ILE A 79 20.13 2.31 -3.60
CA ILE A 79 19.50 3.25 -4.52
C ILE A 79 19.19 4.54 -3.73
N GLN A 80 19.68 5.67 -4.18
CA GLN A 80 19.44 6.99 -3.57
C GLN A 80 18.42 7.77 -4.41
N THR A 81 17.73 8.73 -3.80
CA THR A 81 16.92 9.76 -4.50
C THR A 81 15.93 9.16 -5.51
N CYS A 82 15.22 8.09 -5.14
CA CYS A 82 14.35 7.33 -6.04
C CYS A 82 12.97 7.96 -6.30
N GLU A 83 12.57 8.93 -5.49
CA GLU A 83 11.22 9.51 -5.41
C GLU A 83 10.72 10.09 -6.73
N HIS A 84 11.54 10.85 -7.49
CA HIS A 84 11.09 11.51 -8.72
C HIS A 84 10.86 10.51 -9.87
N VAL A 85 11.67 9.45 -9.91
CA VAL A 85 11.52 8.36 -10.87
C VAL A 85 10.24 7.57 -10.57
N LEU A 86 10.02 7.23 -9.30
CA LEU A 86 8.81 6.52 -8.87
C LEU A 86 7.55 7.37 -9.09
N ALA A 87 7.62 8.67 -8.83
CA ALA A 87 6.51 9.58 -9.06
C ALA A 87 6.13 9.65 -10.56
N ALA A 88 7.12 9.66 -11.46
CA ALA A 88 6.87 9.64 -12.91
C ALA A 88 6.15 8.37 -13.36
N LEU A 89 6.59 7.20 -12.88
CA LEU A 89 5.96 5.91 -13.19
C LEU A 89 4.52 5.83 -12.67
N VAL A 90 4.31 6.27 -11.42
CA VAL A 90 2.97 6.33 -10.82
C VAL A 90 2.07 7.31 -11.58
N GLY A 91 2.59 8.50 -11.89
CA GLY A 91 1.88 9.57 -12.60
C GLY A 91 1.49 9.22 -14.04
N LEU A 92 2.19 8.27 -14.66
CA LEU A 92 1.85 7.70 -15.97
C LEU A 92 1.07 6.39 -15.89
N ASP A 93 0.56 6.06 -14.70
CA ASP A 93 -0.29 4.88 -14.46
C ASP A 93 0.40 3.54 -14.80
N VAL A 94 1.75 3.49 -14.71
CA VAL A 94 2.56 2.28 -14.95
C VAL A 94 2.63 1.45 -13.67
N ASP A 95 2.35 0.15 -13.73
CA ASP A 95 2.36 -0.76 -12.57
C ASP A 95 3.67 -1.53 -12.43
N ASN A 96 4.27 -1.93 -13.55
CA ASN A 96 5.46 -2.76 -13.58
C ASN A 96 6.54 -2.13 -14.46
N ALA A 97 7.76 -2.00 -13.94
CA ALA A 97 8.91 -1.53 -14.71
C ALA A 97 10.22 -1.98 -14.06
N ILE A 98 11.23 -2.21 -14.89
CA ILE A 98 12.62 -2.33 -14.42
C ILE A 98 13.31 -1.00 -14.70
N ILE A 99 13.99 -0.47 -13.68
CA ILE A 99 14.72 0.79 -13.67
C ILE A 99 16.20 0.44 -13.54
N GLU A 100 16.85 0.28 -14.68
CA GLU A 100 18.26 -0.07 -14.81
C GLU A 100 19.12 1.18 -14.61
N LEU A 101 20.17 1.07 -13.80
CA LEU A 101 21.10 2.14 -13.44
C LEU A 101 22.53 1.60 -13.40
N ASP A 102 23.50 2.38 -13.89
CA ASP A 102 24.94 2.12 -13.76
C ASP A 102 25.60 2.94 -12.63
N ALA A 103 24.80 3.54 -11.75
CA ALA A 103 25.22 4.23 -10.54
C ALA A 103 24.16 4.09 -9.44
N SER A 104 24.50 4.49 -8.20
CA SER A 104 23.60 4.38 -7.04
C SER A 104 22.48 5.40 -6.98
N GLU A 105 22.48 6.43 -7.82
CA GLU A 105 21.52 7.54 -7.78
C GLU A 105 21.01 7.82 -9.20
N PRO A 106 19.68 7.89 -9.44
CA PRO A 106 19.11 8.36 -10.69
C PRO A 106 19.61 9.77 -11.07
N PRO A 107 19.63 10.12 -12.37
CA PRO A 107 20.01 11.45 -12.78
C PRO A 107 18.99 12.48 -12.29
N ILE A 108 19.43 13.61 -11.74
CA ILE A 108 18.51 14.63 -11.22
C ILE A 108 17.72 15.36 -12.31
N MET A 109 18.22 15.33 -13.55
CA MET A 109 17.66 16.07 -14.69
C MET A 109 17.53 17.57 -14.36
N ASP A 110 16.33 18.14 -14.38
CA ASP A 110 16.05 19.52 -13.95
C ASP A 110 15.52 19.63 -12.50
N GLY A 111 15.55 18.52 -11.76
CA GLY A 111 15.00 18.42 -10.40
C GLY A 111 13.51 18.13 -10.35
N SER A 112 12.85 17.87 -11.47
CA SER A 112 11.45 17.48 -11.56
C SER A 112 11.29 16.07 -12.15
N SER A 113 10.05 15.57 -12.22
CA SER A 113 9.73 14.31 -12.90
C SER A 113 9.54 14.46 -14.41
N LYS A 114 9.58 15.69 -14.96
CA LYS A 114 9.21 15.98 -16.35
C LYS A 114 9.97 15.13 -17.37
N PHE A 115 11.29 15.09 -17.27
CA PHE A 115 12.11 14.36 -18.25
C PHE A 115 11.91 12.84 -18.18
N PHE A 116 11.63 12.30 -17.00
CA PHE A 116 11.24 10.89 -16.85
C PHE A 116 9.88 10.63 -17.51
N VAL A 117 8.91 11.51 -17.29
CA VAL A 117 7.59 11.43 -17.91
C VAL A 117 7.71 11.47 -19.44
N GLU A 118 8.44 12.44 -20.00
CA GLU A 118 8.65 12.56 -21.45
C GLU A 118 9.30 11.31 -22.06
N ALA A 119 10.29 10.73 -21.36
CA ALA A 119 10.96 9.51 -21.80
C ALA A 119 10.01 8.30 -21.81
N ILE A 120 9.25 8.09 -20.74
CA ILE A 120 8.30 6.97 -20.61
C ILE A 120 7.17 7.13 -21.62
N GLU A 121 6.67 8.35 -21.85
CA GLU A 121 5.65 8.59 -22.88
C GLU A 121 6.15 8.28 -24.29
N LYS A 122 7.39 8.66 -24.60
CA LYS A 122 8.02 8.32 -25.88
C LYS A 122 8.20 6.80 -26.05
N ALA A 123 8.50 6.10 -24.96
CA ALA A 123 8.59 4.64 -24.94
C ALA A 123 7.23 3.97 -25.15
N GLY A 124 6.16 4.62 -24.68
CA GLY A 124 4.80 4.10 -24.65
C GLY A 124 4.55 3.16 -23.47
N VAL A 125 3.28 2.91 -23.20
CA VAL A 125 2.80 2.00 -22.15
C VAL A 125 2.04 0.85 -22.81
N ALA A 126 2.26 -0.37 -22.34
CA ALA A 126 1.59 -1.58 -22.80
C ALA A 126 0.78 -2.21 -21.66
N GLU A 127 -0.42 -2.70 -21.97
CA GLU A 127 -1.21 -3.50 -21.04
C GLU A 127 -0.66 -4.93 -20.94
N GLN A 128 -0.84 -5.53 -19.77
CA GLN A 128 -0.51 -6.92 -19.49
C GLN A 128 -1.81 -7.71 -19.22
N ASP A 129 -1.74 -9.04 -19.15
CA ASP A 129 -2.93 -9.88 -18.99
C ASP A 129 -3.41 -9.95 -17.53
N ALA A 130 -2.50 -9.77 -16.58
CA ALA A 130 -2.85 -9.61 -15.18
C ALA A 130 -3.68 -8.33 -14.94
N TYR A 131 -4.73 -8.45 -14.12
CA TYR A 131 -5.48 -7.30 -13.62
C TYR A 131 -4.76 -6.65 -12.43
N ARG A 132 -4.96 -5.36 -12.27
CA ARG A 132 -4.42 -4.55 -11.17
C ARG A 132 -5.13 -4.89 -9.86
N GLU A 133 -4.36 -4.91 -8.78
CA GLU A 133 -4.89 -4.92 -7.43
C GLU A 133 -4.84 -3.52 -6.81
N GLU A 134 -5.91 -3.13 -6.13
CA GLU A 134 -6.01 -1.87 -5.41
C GLU A 134 -6.40 -2.11 -3.95
N TYR A 135 -5.81 -1.33 -3.05
CA TYR A 135 -6.29 -1.15 -1.68
C TYR A 135 -7.29 0.00 -1.65
N VAL A 136 -8.56 -0.34 -1.45
CA VAL A 136 -9.68 0.58 -1.26
C VAL A 136 -9.75 0.98 0.20
N VAL A 137 -9.55 2.27 0.46
CA VAL A 137 -9.55 2.79 1.82
C VAL A 137 -10.99 2.84 2.34
N THR A 138 -11.28 2.06 3.38
CA THR A 138 -12.58 2.03 4.05
C THR A 138 -12.61 2.80 5.37
N GLU A 139 -11.44 2.98 5.99
CA GLU A 139 -11.26 3.70 7.25
C GLU A 139 -10.10 4.70 7.15
N VAL A 140 -10.14 5.74 7.98
CA VAL A 140 -9.08 6.75 8.01
C VAL A 140 -7.81 6.13 8.63
N VAL A 141 -6.68 6.27 7.93
CA VAL A 141 -5.36 5.89 8.42
C VAL A 141 -4.48 7.13 8.47
N SER A 142 -3.92 7.45 9.63
CA SER A 142 -3.01 8.59 9.79
C SER A 142 -1.64 8.18 10.33
N TYR A 143 -0.63 8.99 10.06
CA TYR A 143 0.67 8.96 10.75
C TYR A 143 1.11 10.40 10.96
N SER A 144 1.53 10.72 12.18
CA SER A 144 1.91 12.06 12.58
C SER A 144 3.25 11.99 13.31
N ASP A 145 4.13 12.93 13.01
CA ASP A 145 5.40 13.12 13.70
C ASP A 145 5.29 14.35 14.61
N GLU A 146 5.28 14.12 15.93
CA GLU A 146 5.06 15.16 16.93
C GLU A 146 6.21 16.18 16.97
N GLU A 147 7.43 15.79 16.59
CA GLU A 147 8.60 16.68 16.62
C GLU A 147 8.51 17.76 15.54
N THR A 148 8.18 17.36 14.30
CA THR A 148 8.09 18.30 13.18
C THR A 148 6.69 18.87 12.97
N GLY A 149 5.66 18.27 13.59
CA GLY A 149 4.25 18.57 13.34
C GLY A 149 3.76 18.12 11.97
N SER A 150 4.51 17.24 11.30
CA SER A 150 4.21 16.71 9.99
C SER A 150 3.21 15.55 10.10
N GLU A 151 2.29 15.45 9.14
CA GLU A 151 1.22 14.46 9.18
C GLU A 151 0.82 14.00 7.79
N ILE A 152 0.46 12.73 7.67
CA ILE A 152 -0.20 12.16 6.50
C ILE A 152 -1.46 11.45 6.94
N ILE A 153 -2.57 11.80 6.31
CA ILE A 153 -3.87 11.18 6.49
C ILE A 153 -4.31 10.57 5.17
N LEU A 154 -4.73 9.31 5.19
CA LEU A 154 -5.38 8.63 4.09
C LEU A 154 -6.84 8.35 4.47
N MET A 155 -7.77 8.83 3.66
CA MET A 155 -9.20 8.69 3.91
C MET A 155 -9.95 8.08 2.73
N PRO A 156 -11.14 7.50 2.96
CA PRO A 156 -11.96 6.94 1.90
C PRO A 156 -12.25 7.94 0.78
N SER A 157 -12.02 7.53 -0.47
CA SER A 157 -12.38 8.30 -1.66
C SER A 157 -12.64 7.35 -2.83
N LYS A 158 -13.42 7.82 -3.82
CA LYS A 158 -13.72 7.05 -5.04
C LYS A 158 -12.53 6.95 -5.99
N SER A 159 -11.55 7.84 -5.89
CA SER A 159 -10.35 7.91 -6.72
C SER A 159 -9.10 8.16 -5.87
N TYR A 160 -7.92 7.91 -6.45
CA TYR A 160 -6.65 8.31 -5.85
C TYR A 160 -6.48 9.83 -5.96
N GLN A 161 -6.34 10.49 -4.81
CA GLN A 161 -6.18 11.95 -4.71
C GLN A 161 -5.04 12.26 -3.76
N VAL A 162 -4.32 13.35 -4.02
CA VAL A 162 -3.28 13.84 -3.12
C VAL A 162 -3.43 15.34 -2.94
N THR A 163 -3.47 15.79 -1.69
CA THR A 163 -3.39 17.21 -1.32
C THR A 163 -2.18 17.38 -0.41
N THR A 164 -1.32 18.33 -0.74
CA THR A 164 -0.20 18.73 0.12
C THR A 164 -0.42 20.13 0.66
N MET A 165 -0.11 20.32 1.93
CA MET A 165 -0.04 21.61 2.60
C MET A 165 1.39 21.79 3.09
N VAL A 166 2.00 22.88 2.67
CA VAL A 166 3.40 23.16 2.90
C VAL A 166 3.51 24.44 3.71
N ASP A 167 4.22 24.36 4.83
CA ASP A 167 4.56 25.50 5.67
C ASP A 167 5.94 25.25 6.29
N PHE A 168 6.92 26.03 5.83
CA PHE A 168 8.31 25.98 6.30
C PHE A 168 8.63 27.08 7.32
N GLY A 169 7.65 27.84 7.80
CA GLY A 169 7.86 28.92 8.76
C GLY A 169 8.68 30.11 8.24
N THR A 170 8.93 30.18 6.92
CA THR A 170 9.67 31.28 6.29
C THR A 170 8.71 32.23 5.58
N LYS A 171 8.96 33.54 5.67
CA LYS A 171 8.16 34.56 4.97
C LYS A 171 8.30 34.48 3.44
N VAL A 172 9.44 33.97 2.98
CA VAL A 172 9.80 33.93 1.55
C VAL A 172 8.95 32.93 0.78
N LEU A 173 8.72 31.74 1.35
CA LEU A 173 7.88 30.74 0.71
C LEU A 173 6.41 30.86 1.13
N GLY A 174 6.18 31.21 2.41
CA GLY A 174 4.86 31.24 3.02
C GLY A 174 4.18 29.86 3.05
N THR A 175 2.89 29.85 3.43
CA THR A 175 2.07 28.64 3.34
C THR A 175 1.58 28.45 1.91
N GLN A 176 1.74 27.25 1.38
CA GLN A 176 1.30 26.87 0.05
C GLN A 176 0.53 25.56 0.09
N ASN A 177 -0.34 25.34 -0.89
CA ASN A 177 -0.98 24.04 -1.08
C ASN A 177 -0.97 23.65 -2.55
N ALA A 178 -1.06 22.35 -2.80
CA ALA A 178 -1.27 21.77 -4.12
C ALA A 178 -2.24 20.58 -3.98
N THR A 179 -3.05 20.34 -5.01
CA THR A 179 -3.98 19.21 -5.05
C THR A 179 -3.95 18.57 -6.43
N MET A 180 -3.99 17.24 -6.44
CA MET A 180 -4.17 16.37 -7.59
C MET A 180 -5.40 15.51 -7.33
N ASN A 181 -6.48 15.69 -8.11
CA ASN A 181 -7.75 14.99 -7.94
C ASN A 181 -7.80 13.64 -8.68
N SER A 182 -6.86 13.45 -9.61
CA SER A 182 -6.68 12.21 -10.36
C SER A 182 -5.21 12.08 -10.75
N VAL A 183 -4.70 10.85 -10.77
CA VAL A 183 -3.33 10.56 -11.24
C VAL A 183 -3.08 11.07 -12.67
N SER A 184 -4.12 11.15 -13.49
CA SER A 184 -4.04 11.70 -14.86
C SER A 184 -3.60 13.17 -14.92
N GLU A 185 -3.80 13.93 -13.85
CA GLU A 185 -3.36 15.34 -13.75
C GLU A 185 -1.85 15.45 -13.48
N PHE A 186 -1.19 14.37 -13.04
CA PHE A 186 0.22 14.39 -12.64
C PHE A 186 1.12 14.97 -13.74
N LYS A 187 0.95 14.49 -14.98
CA LYS A 187 1.77 14.92 -16.12
C LYS A 187 1.69 16.43 -16.35
N THR A 188 0.49 16.99 -16.41
CA THR A 188 0.29 18.39 -16.82
C THR A 188 0.55 19.37 -15.68
N ASP A 189 0.21 18.96 -14.46
CA ASP A 189 0.08 19.88 -13.34
C ASP A 189 1.22 19.71 -12.33
N ILE A 190 1.82 18.52 -12.22
CA ILE A 190 2.73 18.18 -11.12
C ILE A 190 4.15 17.88 -11.62
N ALA A 191 4.29 17.15 -12.72
CA ALA A 191 5.56 16.56 -13.16
C ALA A 191 6.68 17.58 -13.39
N ASN A 192 6.34 18.83 -13.78
CA ASN A 192 7.30 19.90 -14.06
C ASN A 192 7.63 20.78 -12.82
N ALA A 193 7.23 20.37 -11.62
CA ALA A 193 7.57 21.07 -10.39
C ALA A 193 8.94 20.62 -9.88
N ARG A 194 9.92 21.53 -9.90
CA ARG A 194 11.31 21.21 -9.54
C ARG A 194 11.55 21.20 -8.05
N THR A 195 12.58 20.47 -7.66
CA THR A 195 13.07 20.43 -6.29
C THR A 195 13.59 21.78 -5.85
N PHE A 196 13.67 21.96 -4.54
CA PHE A 196 14.08 23.21 -3.95
C PHE A 196 14.82 22.98 -2.65
N SER A 197 15.64 23.97 -2.28
CA SER A 197 16.35 24.02 -1.02
C SER A 197 16.31 25.45 -0.48
N PHE A 198 16.38 25.57 0.85
CA PHE A 198 16.68 26.87 1.45
C PHE A 198 18.18 27.14 1.40
N LEU A 199 18.53 28.43 1.34
CA LEU A 199 19.91 28.89 1.26
C LEU A 199 20.76 28.38 2.43
N HIS A 200 20.25 28.44 3.65
CA HIS A 200 20.99 28.00 4.84
C HIS A 200 21.28 26.50 4.83
N GLU A 201 20.48 25.70 4.12
CA GLU A 201 20.70 24.26 3.98
C GLU A 201 21.81 23.97 2.97
N ILE A 202 21.88 24.75 1.88
CA ILE A 202 22.90 24.58 0.84
C ILE A 202 24.31 24.72 1.42
N GLU A 203 24.55 25.69 2.29
CA GLU A 203 25.84 25.85 2.95
C GLU A 203 26.25 24.59 3.73
N MET A 204 25.31 24.05 4.51
CA MET A 204 25.53 22.83 5.27
C MET A 204 25.78 21.62 4.35
N LEU A 205 25.07 21.54 3.23
CA LEU A 205 25.22 20.47 2.25
C LEU A 205 26.59 20.52 1.56
N LEU A 206 27.02 21.70 1.11
CA LEU A 206 28.34 21.89 0.51
C LEU A 206 29.46 21.55 1.48
N ASN A 207 29.36 21.97 2.74
CA ASN A 207 30.36 21.68 3.77
C ASN A 207 30.47 20.18 4.09
N ASN A 208 29.41 19.40 3.90
CA ASN A 208 29.40 17.95 4.06
C ASN A 208 29.71 17.19 2.75
N GLY A 209 30.08 17.89 1.68
CA GLY A 209 30.38 17.28 0.39
C GLY A 209 29.17 16.62 -0.28
N LEU A 210 27.95 17.11 -0.02
CA LEU A 210 26.73 16.72 -0.72
C LEU A 210 26.45 17.66 -1.90
N ILE A 211 25.33 17.42 -2.61
CA ILE A 211 24.87 18.21 -3.77
C ILE A 211 25.94 18.45 -4.85
N LYS A 212 26.83 17.46 -5.07
CA LYS A 212 27.94 17.57 -6.03
C LYS A 212 27.47 17.70 -7.49
N GLY A 213 26.29 17.18 -7.80
CA GLY A 213 25.59 17.36 -9.07
C GLY A 213 24.55 18.47 -9.05
N GLY A 214 24.40 19.18 -7.92
CA GLY A 214 23.53 20.33 -7.80
C GLY A 214 24.04 21.48 -8.66
N ASP A 215 23.21 21.93 -9.59
CA ASP A 215 23.47 23.10 -10.42
C ASP A 215 22.30 24.07 -10.25
N LEU A 216 22.53 25.34 -10.51
CA LEU A 216 21.49 26.37 -10.51
C LEU A 216 20.36 26.08 -11.48
N ASN A 217 20.51 25.14 -12.41
CA ASN A 217 19.48 24.75 -13.35
C ASN A 217 18.56 23.62 -12.85
N ASN A 218 18.93 22.91 -11.78
CA ASN A 218 18.20 21.72 -11.32
C ASN A 218 17.54 21.85 -9.94
N ALA A 219 17.67 23.00 -9.27
CA ALA A 219 16.96 23.26 -8.01
C ALA A 219 16.62 24.74 -7.84
N ILE A 220 15.45 25.01 -7.26
CA ILE A 220 15.05 26.36 -6.85
C ILE A 220 15.67 26.67 -5.49
N VAL A 221 16.30 27.84 -5.36
CA VAL A 221 16.93 28.24 -4.08
C VAL A 221 16.16 29.40 -3.46
N TYR A 222 15.55 29.13 -2.31
CA TYR A 222 14.86 30.15 -1.52
C TYR A 222 15.82 30.80 -0.52
N VAL A 223 15.92 32.13 -0.57
CA VAL A 223 16.83 32.93 0.24
C VAL A 223 16.11 33.36 1.51
N ASP A 224 16.19 32.53 2.55
CA ASP A 224 15.52 32.73 3.83
C ASP A 224 16.38 33.41 4.91
N LYS A 225 17.66 33.67 4.59
CA LYS A 225 18.60 34.43 5.41
C LYS A 225 19.35 35.45 4.56
N GLU A 226 19.90 36.46 5.21
CA GLU A 226 20.79 37.41 4.54
C GLU A 226 22.03 36.70 3.99
N LEU A 227 22.38 37.01 2.75
CA LEU A 227 23.54 36.48 2.07
C LEU A 227 24.79 37.22 2.55
N SER A 228 25.72 36.50 3.17
CA SER A 228 27.05 37.05 3.43
C SER A 228 27.85 37.12 2.12
N PRO A 229 28.82 38.05 1.98
CA PRO A 229 29.71 38.07 0.82
C PRO A 229 30.49 36.76 0.61
N GLU A 230 30.82 36.07 1.71
CA GLU A 230 31.49 34.76 1.66
C GLU A 230 30.57 33.67 1.11
N THR A 231 29.31 33.65 1.54
CA THR A 231 28.27 32.75 1.01
C THR A 231 28.07 32.97 -0.48
N MET A 232 28.00 34.23 -0.91
CA MET A 232 27.85 34.57 -2.32
C MET A 232 28.99 34.03 -3.17
N GLU A 233 30.23 34.13 -2.70
CA GLU A 233 31.39 33.59 -3.43
C GLU A 233 31.39 32.06 -3.45
N LYS A 234 31.03 31.40 -2.33
CA LYS A 234 30.88 29.94 -2.27
C LYS A 234 29.83 29.43 -3.25
N LEU A 235 28.65 30.06 -3.31
CA LEU A 235 27.60 29.72 -4.27
C LEU A 235 28.06 30.00 -5.70
N ARG A 236 28.75 31.12 -5.93
CA ARG A 236 29.29 31.48 -7.26
C ARG A 236 30.21 30.40 -7.80
N ILE A 237 31.11 29.89 -6.95
CA ILE A 237 32.03 28.80 -7.27
C ILE A 237 31.27 27.49 -7.45
N ALA A 238 30.45 27.10 -6.47
CA ALA A 238 29.72 25.83 -6.47
C ALA A 238 28.82 25.68 -7.71
N PHE A 239 28.22 26.78 -8.15
CA PHE A 239 27.30 26.80 -9.28
C PHE A 239 27.89 27.33 -10.58
N ASN A 240 29.21 27.57 -10.62
CA ASN A 240 29.93 28.00 -11.81
C ASN A 240 29.28 29.19 -12.56
N LYS A 241 28.86 30.24 -11.84
CA LYS A 241 28.30 31.47 -12.43
C LYS A 241 29.20 32.68 -12.22
N GLU A 242 29.11 33.68 -13.10
CA GLU A 242 29.85 34.94 -12.92
C GLU A 242 29.18 35.87 -11.89
N LYS A 243 27.84 35.87 -11.83
CA LYS A 243 27.04 36.69 -10.91
C LYS A 243 25.81 35.91 -10.43
N ILE A 244 25.48 36.10 -9.16
CA ILE A 244 24.26 35.60 -8.53
C ILE A 244 23.52 36.81 -7.96
N LYS A 245 22.20 36.87 -8.12
CA LYS A 245 21.35 37.89 -7.50
C LYS A 245 20.14 37.25 -6.83
N VAL A 246 19.55 37.97 -5.88
CA VAL A 246 18.25 37.60 -5.30
C VAL A 246 17.17 38.39 -6.00
N LYS A 247 16.15 37.69 -6.53
CA LYS A 247 14.95 38.32 -7.08
C LYS A 247 14.10 38.91 -5.93
N PRO A 248 13.26 39.92 -6.19
CA PRO A 248 12.42 40.54 -5.16
C PRO A 248 11.47 39.56 -4.42
N ASN A 249 11.17 38.42 -5.02
CA ASN A 249 10.38 37.34 -4.41
C ASN A 249 11.20 36.41 -3.50
N GLY A 250 12.47 36.74 -3.20
CA GLY A 250 13.32 35.99 -2.28
C GLY A 250 13.90 34.69 -2.86
N ILE A 251 13.92 34.55 -4.19
CA ILE A 251 14.52 33.40 -4.88
C ILE A 251 15.83 33.84 -5.53
N LEU A 252 16.84 32.97 -5.58
CA LEU A 252 18.01 33.24 -6.41
C LEU A 252 17.60 33.43 -7.89
N ASP A 253 18.34 34.26 -8.61
CA ASP A 253 18.07 34.59 -10.01
C ASP A 253 18.44 33.47 -10.99
N ASN A 254 18.58 32.26 -10.49
CA ASN A 254 18.96 31.09 -11.26
C ASN A 254 17.85 30.55 -12.15
N LEU A 255 16.61 30.58 -11.67
CA LEU A 255 15.46 29.99 -12.34
C LEU A 255 14.23 30.89 -12.23
N THR A 256 13.31 30.73 -13.17
CA THR A 256 11.95 31.29 -13.09
C THR A 256 11.01 30.16 -12.71
N LEU A 257 10.15 30.40 -11.73
CA LEU A 257 9.16 29.41 -11.30
C LEU A 257 8.23 29.06 -12.47
N HIS A 258 7.99 27.77 -12.66
CA HIS A 258 6.97 27.26 -13.58
C HIS A 258 5.56 27.48 -13.01
N TYR A 259 5.43 27.47 -11.67
CA TYR A 259 4.16 27.65 -10.97
C TYR A 259 4.34 28.57 -9.76
N PRO A 260 3.33 29.41 -9.42
CA PRO A 260 3.39 30.21 -8.18
C PRO A 260 3.56 29.36 -6.91
N ASN A 261 2.99 28.15 -6.90
CA ASN A 261 3.04 27.19 -5.81
C ASN A 261 3.94 25.97 -6.11
N GLU A 262 5.03 26.16 -6.88
CA GLU A 262 5.89 25.07 -7.36
C GLU A 262 6.45 24.21 -6.21
N ALA A 263 6.80 24.79 -5.06
CA ALA A 263 7.27 24.04 -3.90
C ALA A 263 6.20 23.07 -3.35
N ALA A 264 4.94 23.48 -3.27
CA ALA A 264 3.84 22.60 -2.85
C ALA A 264 3.57 21.49 -3.88
N ARG A 265 3.64 21.81 -5.18
CA ARG A 265 3.52 20.81 -6.26
C ARG A 265 4.67 19.81 -6.24
N HIS A 266 5.89 20.26 -5.98
CA HIS A 266 7.04 19.37 -5.82
C HIS A 266 6.88 18.46 -4.60
N LYS A 267 6.38 18.98 -3.47
CA LYS A 267 6.06 18.12 -2.33
C LYS A 267 4.93 17.13 -2.58
N LEU A 268 3.98 17.46 -3.46
CA LEU A 268 2.99 16.50 -3.94
C LEU A 268 3.66 15.40 -4.78
N LEU A 269 4.57 15.78 -5.69
CA LEU A 269 5.38 14.85 -6.46
C LEU A 269 6.17 13.89 -5.55
N ASP A 270 6.87 14.41 -4.54
CA ASP A 270 7.60 13.61 -3.55
C ASP A 270 6.68 12.61 -2.84
N VAL A 271 5.51 13.05 -2.38
CA VAL A 271 4.52 12.17 -1.73
C VAL A 271 4.07 11.05 -2.68
N VAL A 272 3.78 11.36 -3.95
CA VAL A 272 3.40 10.34 -4.94
C VAL A 272 4.52 9.32 -5.13
N GLY A 273 5.78 9.77 -5.21
CA GLY A 273 6.95 8.92 -5.34
C GLY A 273 7.18 8.02 -4.12
N ASP A 274 7.17 8.59 -2.92
CA ASP A 274 7.40 7.86 -1.67
C ASP A 274 6.28 6.85 -1.39
N LEU A 275 5.02 7.19 -1.69
CA LEU A 275 3.89 6.27 -1.50
C LEU A 275 3.87 5.14 -2.54
N ALA A 276 4.61 5.25 -3.65
CA ALA A 276 4.83 4.14 -4.58
C ALA A 276 5.47 2.93 -3.89
N LEU A 277 6.27 3.18 -2.83
CA LEU A 277 6.94 2.16 -2.03
C LEU A 277 5.98 1.27 -1.21
N ILE A 278 4.69 1.61 -1.17
CA ILE A 278 3.64 0.73 -0.63
C ILE A 278 3.48 -0.54 -1.50
N ARG A 279 3.84 -0.47 -2.79
CA ARG A 279 3.74 -1.54 -3.80
C ARG A 279 2.33 -2.01 -4.15
N THR A 280 1.30 -1.44 -3.53
CA THR A 280 -0.10 -1.68 -3.86
C THR A 280 -0.75 -0.33 -4.16
N ARG A 281 -1.52 -0.25 -5.25
CA ARG A 281 -2.24 0.96 -5.63
C ARG A 281 -3.26 1.33 -4.57
N ILE A 282 -3.35 2.61 -4.25
CA ILE A 282 -4.27 3.12 -3.24
C ILE A 282 -5.46 3.79 -3.92
N ARG A 283 -6.68 3.41 -3.54
CA ARG A 283 -7.90 4.15 -3.86
C ARG A 283 -8.39 4.86 -2.59
N GLY A 284 -8.06 6.15 -2.51
CA GLY A 284 -8.31 7.00 -1.36
C GLY A 284 -7.71 8.39 -1.54
N LYS A 285 -8.02 9.30 -0.63
CA LYS A 285 -7.48 10.66 -0.62
C LYS A 285 -6.38 10.78 0.43
N VAL A 286 -5.18 11.13 -0.03
CA VAL A 286 -4.03 11.50 0.81
C VAL A 286 -4.09 13.00 1.09
N ILE A 287 -3.99 13.37 2.36
CA ILE A 287 -3.78 14.74 2.81
C ILE A 287 -2.46 14.74 3.59
N ALA A 288 -1.46 15.43 3.08
CA ALA A 288 -0.14 15.49 3.70
C ALA A 288 0.16 16.94 4.14
N ASN A 289 0.32 17.14 5.44
CA ASN A 289 0.67 18.41 6.04
C ASN A 289 2.16 18.41 6.41
N LYS A 290 2.90 19.42 5.94
CA LYS A 290 4.36 19.52 6.06
C LYS A 290 5.08 18.22 5.63
N PRO A 291 4.75 17.65 4.45
CA PRO A 291 5.29 16.35 4.05
C PRO A 291 6.82 16.38 3.91
N GLY A 292 7.43 15.24 4.22
CA GLY A 292 8.84 14.96 3.99
C GLY A 292 9.09 13.46 3.93
N HIS A 293 10.20 13.06 3.32
CA HIS A 293 10.49 11.64 3.03
C HIS A 293 10.41 10.74 4.26
N PHE A 294 10.82 11.21 5.44
CA PHE A 294 10.68 10.45 6.69
C PHE A 294 9.22 10.06 6.96
N VAL A 295 8.33 11.04 7.05
CA VAL A 295 6.92 10.84 7.37
C VAL A 295 6.21 10.05 6.25
N ASN A 296 6.53 10.38 5.00
CA ASN A 296 6.01 9.66 3.82
C ASN A 296 6.35 8.18 3.88
N THR A 297 7.61 7.84 4.14
CA THR A 297 8.08 6.45 4.19
C THR A 297 7.62 5.71 5.43
N GLN A 298 7.50 6.36 6.60
CA GLN A 298 6.88 5.75 7.79
C GLN A 298 5.40 5.43 7.56
N PHE A 299 4.68 6.34 6.92
CA PHE A 299 3.31 6.08 6.49
C PHE A 299 3.25 4.93 5.47
N ALA A 300 4.14 4.90 4.47
CA ALA A 300 4.23 3.80 3.51
C ALA A 300 4.52 2.44 4.18
N LYS A 301 5.44 2.38 5.16
CA LYS A 301 5.71 1.19 5.98
C LYS A 301 4.47 0.75 6.76
N LYS A 302 3.75 1.70 7.38
CA LYS A 302 2.49 1.44 8.10
C LYS A 302 1.45 0.83 7.15
N MET A 303 1.26 1.42 5.97
CA MET A 303 0.33 0.92 4.96
C MET A 303 0.71 -0.46 4.43
N SER A 304 1.98 -0.68 4.10
CA SER A 304 2.50 -2.00 3.66
C SER A 304 2.19 -3.09 4.70
N LYS A 305 2.37 -2.80 6.00
CA LYS A 305 2.03 -3.73 7.08
C LYS A 305 0.52 -3.97 7.19
N LEU A 306 -0.30 -2.93 7.07
CA LEU A 306 -1.77 -3.07 7.09
C LEU A 306 -2.25 -3.94 5.93
N ILE A 307 -1.84 -3.63 4.71
CA ILE A 307 -2.17 -4.38 3.49
C ILE A 307 -1.72 -5.83 3.62
N LYS A 308 -0.49 -6.08 4.08
CA LYS A 308 0.01 -7.44 4.31
C LYS A 308 -0.86 -8.23 5.30
N ASN A 309 -1.27 -7.59 6.40
CA ASN A 309 -2.14 -8.22 7.39
C ASN A 309 -3.53 -8.51 6.82
N GLU A 310 -4.10 -7.62 6.01
CA GLU A 310 -5.37 -7.86 5.36
C GLU A 310 -5.32 -9.00 4.35
N ARG A 311 -4.27 -9.04 3.50
CA ARG A 311 -4.02 -10.17 2.58
C ARG A 311 -3.96 -11.48 3.34
N ARG A 312 -3.23 -11.49 4.47
CA ARG A 312 -3.06 -12.69 5.31
C ARG A 312 -4.36 -13.11 5.99
N ASN A 313 -5.15 -12.16 6.47
CA ASN A 313 -6.38 -12.47 7.19
C ASN A 313 -7.48 -12.94 6.23
N ASN A 314 -7.57 -12.43 5.00
CA ASN A 314 -8.57 -12.87 4.02
C ASN A 314 -10.02 -12.81 4.54
N VAL A 315 -10.32 -11.79 5.34
CA VAL A 315 -11.64 -11.63 6.00
C VAL A 315 -12.71 -11.44 4.91
N PRO A 316 -13.80 -12.23 4.92
CA PRO A 316 -14.92 -12.00 4.02
C PRO A 316 -15.54 -10.61 4.25
N GLN A 317 -15.97 -9.96 3.17
CA GLN A 317 -16.73 -8.72 3.28
C GLN A 317 -18.20 -9.06 3.23
N ILE A 318 -18.89 -8.92 4.36
CA ILE A 318 -20.33 -9.13 4.46
C ILE A 318 -20.94 -7.94 5.19
N ASP A 319 -22.07 -7.46 4.72
CA ASP A 319 -22.87 -6.48 5.46
C ASP A 319 -23.72 -7.21 6.48
N LEU A 320 -23.34 -7.13 7.76
CA LEU A 320 -24.07 -7.79 8.85
C LEU A 320 -25.49 -7.23 9.05
N ASN A 321 -25.77 -6.03 8.54
CA ASN A 321 -27.09 -5.40 8.60
C ASN A 321 -28.00 -5.81 7.44
N SER A 322 -27.46 -6.46 6.41
CA SER A 322 -28.25 -6.98 5.30
C SER A 322 -29.15 -8.15 5.72
N THR A 323 -30.22 -8.38 4.96
CA THR A 323 -31.03 -9.59 5.09
C THR A 323 -30.15 -10.81 4.77
N PRO A 324 -30.03 -11.80 5.68
CA PRO A 324 -29.22 -12.98 5.42
C PRO A 324 -29.85 -13.85 4.33
N LEU A 325 -29.03 -14.66 3.67
CA LEU A 325 -29.51 -15.68 2.73
C LEU A 325 -30.33 -16.76 3.44
N MET A 326 -29.89 -17.16 4.64
CA MET A 326 -30.63 -18.06 5.52
C MET A 326 -30.65 -17.52 6.94
N ASP A 327 -31.84 -17.47 7.54
CA ASP A 327 -32.01 -17.27 8.98
C ASP A 327 -31.91 -18.58 9.77
N VAL A 328 -32.00 -18.51 11.10
CA VAL A 328 -31.88 -19.66 11.98
C VAL A 328 -32.95 -20.74 11.74
N ASN A 329 -34.15 -20.37 11.29
CA ASN A 329 -35.21 -21.34 11.02
C ASN A 329 -34.89 -22.15 9.76
N GLN A 330 -34.47 -21.45 8.71
CA GLN A 330 -34.03 -22.08 7.46
C GLN A 330 -32.78 -22.94 7.68
N ILE A 331 -31.88 -22.53 8.57
CA ILE A 331 -30.73 -23.35 9.00
C ILE A 331 -31.22 -24.62 9.72
N MET A 332 -32.22 -24.53 10.60
CA MET A 332 -32.78 -25.69 11.30
C MET A 332 -33.53 -26.66 10.38
N ASP A 333 -34.11 -26.18 9.29
CA ASP A 333 -34.73 -27.04 8.27
C ASP A 333 -33.68 -27.88 7.53
N MET A 334 -32.45 -27.36 7.42
CA MET A 334 -31.36 -28.00 6.69
C MET A 334 -30.42 -28.83 7.56
N LEU A 335 -30.05 -28.33 8.74
CA LEU A 335 -29.18 -29.02 9.68
C LEU A 335 -30.01 -29.83 10.70
N PRO A 336 -29.56 -31.04 11.09
CA PRO A 336 -30.20 -31.81 12.15
C PRO A 336 -30.01 -31.20 13.54
N HIS A 337 -29.10 -30.24 13.69
CA HIS A 337 -28.74 -29.62 14.97
C HIS A 337 -29.87 -28.78 15.57
N ARG A 338 -30.03 -28.84 16.90
CA ARG A 338 -30.99 -28.03 17.67
C ARG A 338 -30.28 -27.45 18.90
N GLN A 339 -30.87 -26.42 19.50
CA GLN A 339 -30.38 -25.88 20.77
C GLN A 339 -30.27 -26.99 21.83
N PRO A 340 -29.20 -27.01 22.65
CA PRO A 340 -28.13 -25.99 22.76
C PRO A 340 -26.93 -26.18 21.81
N PHE A 341 -26.99 -27.10 20.84
CA PHE A 341 -25.85 -27.47 19.98
C PHE A 341 -25.94 -26.97 18.53
N LEU A 342 -26.98 -26.19 18.20
CA LEU A 342 -27.01 -25.39 16.97
C LEU A 342 -26.26 -24.07 17.22
N LEU A 343 -25.13 -23.90 16.57
CA LEU A 343 -24.21 -22.79 16.84
C LEU A 343 -24.33 -21.64 15.84
N LEU A 344 -24.92 -21.87 14.67
CA LEU A 344 -25.10 -20.83 13.65
C LEU A 344 -26.39 -20.06 13.84
N ASP A 345 -26.30 -18.75 13.61
CA ASP A 345 -27.45 -17.85 13.63
C ASP A 345 -27.91 -17.47 12.21
N LYS A 346 -26.96 -17.29 11.28
CA LYS A 346 -27.22 -16.80 9.92
C LYS A 346 -26.24 -17.37 8.90
N VAL A 347 -26.67 -17.45 7.64
CA VAL A 347 -25.81 -17.65 6.45
C VAL A 347 -25.97 -16.45 5.54
N TYR A 348 -24.87 -15.84 5.10
CA TYR A 348 -24.87 -14.65 4.24
C TYR A 348 -24.55 -14.97 2.77
N GLU A 349 -23.70 -15.97 2.53
CA GLU A 349 -23.36 -16.43 1.18
C GLU A 349 -23.35 -17.94 1.12
N LEU A 350 -23.85 -18.48 0.01
CA LEU A 350 -23.79 -19.89 -0.34
C LEU A 350 -23.61 -19.99 -1.85
N THR A 351 -22.52 -20.62 -2.28
CA THR A 351 -22.24 -20.93 -3.68
C THR A 351 -21.99 -22.42 -3.85
N GLU A 352 -21.62 -22.88 -5.04
CA GLU A 352 -21.22 -24.28 -5.26
C GLU A 352 -19.93 -24.65 -4.52
N ASN A 353 -19.06 -23.68 -4.21
CA ASN A 353 -17.71 -23.94 -3.71
C ASN A 353 -17.43 -23.34 -2.33
N HIS A 354 -18.27 -22.44 -1.82
CA HIS A 354 -18.06 -21.82 -0.52
C HIS A 354 -19.35 -21.42 0.17
N VAL A 355 -19.23 -21.18 1.48
CA VAL A 355 -20.31 -20.74 2.35
C VAL A 355 -19.76 -19.78 3.42
N ILE A 356 -20.55 -18.76 3.75
CA ILE A 356 -20.25 -17.82 4.83
C ILE A 356 -21.36 -17.84 5.87
N GLY A 357 -21.04 -18.33 7.06
CA GLY A 357 -21.93 -18.41 8.21
C GLY A 357 -21.54 -17.43 9.31
N MET A 358 -22.46 -17.18 10.24
CA MET A 358 -22.26 -16.26 11.36
C MET A 358 -22.82 -16.82 12.66
N LYS A 359 -22.11 -16.55 13.76
CA LYS A 359 -22.52 -16.82 15.15
C LYS A 359 -22.29 -15.59 16.02
N ASN A 360 -23.27 -15.23 16.83
CA ASN A 360 -23.10 -14.35 17.98
C ASN A 360 -22.63 -15.14 19.19
N VAL A 361 -21.70 -14.56 19.95
CA VAL A 361 -21.18 -15.14 21.18
C VAL A 361 -21.78 -14.39 22.36
N THR A 362 -22.65 -15.02 23.13
CA THR A 362 -23.35 -14.38 24.26
C THR A 362 -22.89 -14.94 25.60
N MET A 363 -22.80 -14.08 26.62
CA MET A 363 -22.38 -14.47 27.98
C MET A 363 -23.29 -15.54 28.60
N ASN A 364 -24.53 -15.65 28.10
CA ASN A 364 -25.51 -16.62 28.58
C ASN A 364 -25.28 -18.06 28.07
N GLU A 365 -24.32 -18.30 27.17
CA GLU A 365 -24.02 -19.66 26.69
C GLU A 365 -23.46 -20.54 27.81
N GLU A 366 -24.01 -21.75 27.96
CA GLU A 366 -23.79 -22.61 29.13
C GLU A 366 -22.31 -22.96 29.37
N PHE A 367 -21.54 -23.12 28.29
CA PHE A 367 -20.12 -23.47 28.39
C PHE A 367 -19.28 -22.40 29.09
N PHE A 368 -19.70 -21.12 29.12
CA PHE A 368 -18.98 -20.09 29.86
C PHE A 368 -19.04 -20.28 31.37
N ARG A 369 -20.02 -21.03 31.89
CA ARG A 369 -20.13 -21.35 33.33
C ARG A 369 -19.01 -22.28 33.79
N GLY A 370 -18.57 -23.19 32.92
CA GLY A 370 -17.67 -24.29 33.28
C GLY A 370 -16.30 -24.27 32.61
N HIS A 371 -16.14 -23.61 31.46
CA HIS A 371 -14.87 -23.65 30.72
C HIS A 371 -13.74 -22.95 31.47
N PHE A 372 -13.92 -21.67 31.83
CA PHE A 372 -13.00 -20.91 32.68
C PHE A 372 -13.77 -19.90 33.56
N PRO A 373 -14.15 -20.27 34.80
CA PRO A 373 -14.86 -19.37 35.70
C PRO A 373 -14.12 -18.05 35.92
N GLY A 374 -14.79 -16.92 35.70
CA GLY A 374 -14.21 -15.57 35.84
C GLY A 374 -13.41 -15.06 34.63
N GLN A 375 -13.15 -15.91 33.62
CA GLN A 375 -12.52 -15.52 32.35
C GLN A 375 -13.25 -16.15 31.17
N PRO A 376 -14.40 -15.59 30.74
CA PRO A 376 -15.22 -16.22 29.71
C PRO A 376 -14.49 -16.24 28.36
N VAL A 377 -14.15 -17.43 27.89
CA VAL A 377 -13.54 -17.70 26.58
C VAL A 377 -14.31 -18.85 25.92
N MET A 378 -14.69 -18.71 24.65
CA MET A 378 -15.39 -19.76 23.93
C MET A 378 -14.43 -20.95 23.70
N PRO A 379 -14.84 -22.20 24.03
CA PRO A 379 -14.03 -23.38 23.75
C PRO A 379 -13.67 -23.48 22.27
N GLY A 380 -12.39 -23.69 21.97
CA GLY A 380 -11.91 -23.78 20.59
C GLY A 380 -12.62 -24.88 19.79
N VAL A 381 -12.94 -26.01 20.42
CA VAL A 381 -13.70 -27.11 19.81
C VAL A 381 -15.10 -26.69 19.35
N LEU A 382 -15.75 -25.75 20.03
CA LEU A 382 -17.06 -25.24 19.62
C LEU A 382 -16.94 -24.25 18.44
N ILE A 383 -15.80 -23.55 18.32
CA ILE A 383 -15.52 -22.75 17.12
C ILE A 383 -15.35 -23.67 15.92
N VAL A 384 -14.64 -24.79 16.08
CA VAL A 384 -14.47 -25.80 15.02
C VAL A 384 -15.79 -26.48 14.68
N GLU A 385 -16.63 -26.79 15.68
CA GLU A 385 -17.98 -27.34 15.45
C GLU A 385 -18.88 -26.35 14.69
N ALA A 386 -18.89 -25.07 15.05
CA ALA A 386 -19.64 -24.06 14.32
C ALA A 386 -19.13 -23.91 12.86
N MET A 387 -17.82 -24.02 12.66
CA MET A 387 -17.21 -24.07 11.32
C MET A 387 -17.66 -25.33 10.55
N ALA A 388 -17.77 -26.47 11.22
CA ALA A 388 -18.32 -27.71 10.66
C ALA A 388 -19.76 -27.57 10.23
N GLN A 389 -20.62 -26.99 11.09
CA GLN A 389 -22.02 -26.72 10.78
C GLN A 389 -22.13 -25.78 9.57
N THR A 390 -21.23 -24.81 9.47
CA THR A 390 -21.17 -23.90 8.32
C THR A 390 -20.85 -24.67 7.04
N GLY A 391 -19.81 -25.51 7.04
CA GLY A 391 -19.51 -26.41 5.91
C GLY A 391 -20.61 -27.44 5.64
N GLY A 392 -21.34 -27.84 6.69
CA GLY A 392 -22.50 -28.73 6.66
C GLY A 392 -23.61 -28.18 5.76
N ILE A 393 -23.90 -26.88 5.86
CA ILE A 393 -24.83 -26.18 4.96
C ILE A 393 -24.40 -26.34 3.50
N LEU A 394 -23.11 -26.19 3.19
CA LEU A 394 -22.63 -26.34 1.81
C LEU A 394 -22.80 -27.76 1.29
N VAL A 395 -22.40 -28.79 2.05
CA VAL A 395 -22.51 -30.17 1.56
C VAL A 395 -23.97 -30.60 1.44
N LEU A 396 -24.83 -30.21 2.39
CA LEU A 396 -26.25 -30.57 2.38
C LEU A 396 -27.05 -29.82 1.31
N SER A 397 -26.57 -28.68 0.79
CA SER A 397 -27.24 -28.00 -0.34
C SER A 397 -27.15 -28.78 -1.65
N THR A 398 -26.28 -29.80 -1.69
CA THR A 398 -26.07 -30.65 -2.87
C THR A 398 -27.03 -31.84 -2.95
N VAL A 399 -27.86 -32.06 -1.94
CA VAL A 399 -28.87 -33.14 -1.91
C VAL A 399 -30.29 -32.57 -1.88
N PRO A 400 -31.28 -33.26 -2.46
CA PRO A 400 -32.64 -32.73 -2.55
C PRO A 400 -33.42 -32.80 -1.23
N ASP A 401 -33.01 -33.66 -0.30
CA ASP A 401 -33.68 -33.96 0.96
C ASP A 401 -32.71 -33.90 2.16
N PRO A 402 -32.09 -32.73 2.43
CA PRO A 402 -31.01 -32.56 3.40
C PRO A 402 -31.37 -33.01 4.83
N GLU A 403 -32.63 -32.90 5.22
CA GLU A 403 -33.15 -33.28 6.53
C GLU A 403 -33.03 -34.79 6.84
N ASN A 404 -32.78 -35.60 5.81
CA ASN A 404 -32.61 -37.06 5.93
C ASN A 404 -31.14 -37.47 6.03
N TYR A 405 -30.20 -36.53 6.07
CA TYR A 405 -28.77 -36.80 6.15
C TYR A 405 -28.17 -36.32 7.49
N LEU A 406 -27.17 -37.06 7.96
CA LEU A 406 -26.26 -36.63 9.01
C LEU A 406 -24.88 -36.42 8.44
N THR A 407 -24.17 -35.41 8.95
CA THR A 407 -22.78 -35.10 8.58
C THR A 407 -21.86 -35.56 9.70
N PHE A 408 -20.93 -36.47 9.41
CA PHE A 408 -19.98 -36.98 10.37
C PHE A 408 -18.55 -36.55 10.03
N PHE A 409 -17.80 -36.10 11.03
CA PHE A 409 -16.38 -35.83 10.87
C PHE A 409 -15.60 -37.11 10.56
N MET A 410 -14.79 -37.06 9.51
CA MET A 410 -13.79 -38.08 9.19
C MET A 410 -12.41 -37.68 9.68
N LYS A 411 -12.04 -36.41 9.48
CA LYS A 411 -10.70 -35.90 9.76
C LYS A 411 -10.72 -34.40 10.01
N MET A 412 -9.84 -33.95 10.88
CA MET A 412 -9.48 -32.55 11.05
C MET A 412 -7.96 -32.42 11.02
N ASP A 413 -7.45 -31.57 10.13
CA ASP A 413 -6.03 -31.27 10.01
C ASP A 413 -5.77 -29.78 10.21
N ASN A 414 -4.51 -29.44 10.49
CA ASN A 414 -4.02 -28.06 10.49
C ASN A 414 -4.84 -27.08 11.36
N VAL A 415 -5.48 -27.59 12.43
CA VAL A 415 -6.30 -26.78 13.33
C VAL A 415 -5.43 -25.84 14.13
N LYS A 416 -5.68 -24.53 14.04
CA LYS A 416 -4.95 -23.51 14.81
C LYS A 416 -5.91 -22.51 15.43
N PHE A 417 -5.67 -22.20 16.70
CA PHE A 417 -6.35 -21.14 17.45
C PHE A 417 -5.39 -19.96 17.62
N LYS A 418 -5.75 -18.81 17.07
CA LYS A 418 -4.88 -17.63 16.96
C LYS A 418 -5.28 -16.50 17.90
N GLN A 419 -6.57 -16.36 18.19
CA GLN A 419 -7.12 -15.30 19.05
C GLN A 419 -8.19 -15.86 19.98
N LYS A 420 -8.34 -15.26 21.17
CA LYS A 420 -9.45 -15.57 22.08
C LYS A 420 -10.75 -15.02 21.47
N VAL A 421 -11.84 -15.76 21.69
CA VAL A 421 -13.21 -15.34 21.37
C VAL A 421 -13.95 -15.23 22.69
N VAL A 422 -14.57 -14.08 22.92
CA VAL A 422 -15.20 -13.73 24.19
C VAL A 422 -16.66 -13.31 23.98
N PRO A 423 -17.49 -13.27 25.04
CA PRO A 423 -18.85 -12.73 24.94
C PRO A 423 -18.88 -11.33 24.34
N GLY A 424 -19.84 -11.08 23.45
CA GLY A 424 -19.98 -9.85 22.67
C GLY A 424 -19.35 -9.93 21.28
N ASP A 425 -18.48 -10.91 21.02
CA ASP A 425 -17.91 -11.11 19.68
C ASP A 425 -18.97 -11.63 18.70
N THR A 426 -18.80 -11.22 17.44
CA THR A 426 -19.44 -11.86 16.28
C THR A 426 -18.40 -12.70 15.55
N LEU A 427 -18.66 -14.01 15.47
CA LEU A 427 -17.86 -14.94 14.69
C LEU A 427 -18.41 -15.07 13.27
N ILE A 428 -17.54 -14.82 12.29
CA ILE A 428 -17.81 -15.06 10.87
C ILE A 428 -17.00 -16.26 10.41
N PHE A 429 -17.67 -17.25 9.84
CA PHE A 429 -17.05 -18.44 9.30
C PHE A 429 -17.04 -18.37 7.78
N LYS A 430 -15.88 -18.64 7.16
CA LYS A 430 -15.76 -18.84 5.72
C LYS A 430 -15.23 -20.24 5.49
N CYS A 431 -16.03 -21.09 4.85
CA CYS A 431 -15.63 -22.45 4.47
C CYS A 431 -15.62 -22.56 2.95
N SER A 432 -14.54 -23.10 2.39
CA SER A 432 -14.40 -23.31 0.95
C SER A 432 -13.93 -24.73 0.66
N LEU A 433 -14.46 -25.35 -0.40
CA LEU A 433 -14.03 -26.68 -0.85
C LEU A 433 -12.54 -26.65 -1.23
N ILE A 434 -11.76 -27.58 -0.67
CA ILE A 434 -10.38 -27.86 -1.12
C ILE A 434 -10.43 -28.78 -2.34
N THR A 435 -11.35 -29.74 -2.33
CA THR A 435 -11.61 -30.67 -3.43
C THR A 435 -13.10 -30.77 -3.70
N PRO A 436 -13.52 -31.07 -4.95
CA PRO A 436 -14.93 -31.32 -5.26
C PRO A 436 -15.52 -32.42 -4.38
N ILE A 437 -16.78 -32.27 -3.99
CA ILE A 437 -17.50 -33.27 -3.20
C ILE A 437 -17.61 -34.57 -4.02
N ARG A 438 -17.20 -35.69 -3.42
CA ARG A 438 -17.26 -37.02 -4.06
C ARG A 438 -17.76 -38.04 -3.07
N ARG A 439 -18.75 -38.85 -3.46
CA ARG A 439 -19.33 -39.92 -2.63
C ARG A 439 -19.80 -39.43 -1.25
N GLY A 440 -20.36 -38.22 -1.21
CA GLY A 440 -20.81 -37.58 0.03
C GLY A 440 -19.67 -37.09 0.94
N ILE A 441 -18.41 -37.17 0.52
CA ILE A 441 -17.27 -36.65 1.28
C ILE A 441 -17.03 -35.19 0.88
N CYS A 442 -17.06 -34.32 1.86
CA CYS A 442 -16.74 -32.91 1.76
C CYS A 442 -15.39 -32.65 2.42
N HIS A 443 -14.51 -31.93 1.72
CA HIS A 443 -13.19 -31.57 2.21
C HIS A 443 -12.99 -30.07 2.05
N MET A 444 -12.87 -29.36 3.18
CA MET A 444 -12.96 -27.91 3.24
C MET A 444 -11.84 -27.27 4.02
N GLN A 445 -11.41 -26.10 3.56
CA GLN A 445 -10.66 -25.16 4.37
C GLN A 445 -11.65 -24.22 5.03
N GLY A 446 -11.63 -24.17 6.35
CA GLY A 446 -12.45 -23.28 7.15
C GLY A 446 -11.61 -22.22 7.88
N TYR A 447 -12.17 -21.02 7.98
CA TYR A 447 -11.63 -19.89 8.71
C TYR A 447 -12.72 -19.28 9.59
N ALA A 448 -12.37 -18.92 10.82
CA ALA A 448 -13.23 -18.20 11.74
C ALA A 448 -12.62 -16.83 12.05
N TYR A 449 -13.43 -15.78 12.00
CA TYR A 449 -13.04 -14.40 12.20
C TYR A 449 -13.84 -13.76 13.33
N ALA A 450 -13.19 -13.04 14.22
CA ALA A 450 -13.83 -12.15 15.19
C ALA A 450 -13.22 -10.75 15.04
N ASN A 451 -14.06 -9.71 14.97
CA ASN A 451 -13.63 -8.31 14.88
C ASN A 451 -12.57 -8.07 13.77
N GLY A 452 -12.79 -8.66 12.58
CA GLY A 452 -11.89 -8.53 11.44
C GLY A 452 -10.54 -9.26 11.58
N LYS A 453 -10.38 -10.13 12.58
CA LYS A 453 -9.15 -10.89 12.83
C LYS A 453 -9.40 -12.38 12.77
N LEU A 454 -8.49 -13.12 12.16
CA LEU A 454 -8.53 -14.57 12.09
C LEU A 454 -8.33 -15.16 13.50
N CYS A 455 -9.37 -15.81 14.05
CA CYS A 455 -9.35 -16.40 15.38
C CYS A 455 -9.09 -17.91 15.36
N ALA A 456 -9.57 -18.64 14.35
CA ALA A 456 -9.27 -20.05 14.15
C ALA A 456 -9.22 -20.43 12.65
N GLU A 457 -8.44 -21.45 12.32
CA GLU A 457 -8.42 -22.09 10.99
C GLU A 457 -8.38 -23.61 11.14
N ALA A 458 -9.01 -24.33 10.22
CA ALA A 458 -9.00 -25.80 10.20
C ALA A 458 -9.24 -26.34 8.79
N GLU A 459 -8.61 -27.46 8.48
CA GLU A 459 -8.94 -28.30 7.32
C GLU A 459 -9.87 -29.42 7.80
N LEU A 460 -11.10 -29.44 7.30
CA LEU A 460 -12.20 -30.27 7.79
C LEU A 460 -12.61 -31.25 6.70
N MET A 461 -12.59 -32.55 7.00
CA MET A 461 -13.15 -33.59 6.15
C MET A 461 -14.33 -34.25 6.86
N ALA A 462 -15.48 -34.27 6.19
CA ALA A 462 -16.70 -34.85 6.71
C ALA A 462 -17.42 -35.65 5.63
N GLN A 463 -18.24 -36.61 6.05
CA GLN A 463 -19.07 -37.43 5.17
C GLN A 463 -20.54 -37.26 5.52
N ILE A 464 -21.38 -37.01 4.51
CA ILE A 464 -22.84 -37.11 4.66
C ILE A 464 -23.28 -38.58 4.54
N SER A 465 -24.17 -38.98 5.44
CA SER A 465 -24.78 -40.31 5.47
C SER A 465 -26.29 -40.17 5.57
N LYS A 466 -27.02 -40.82 4.66
CA LYS A 466 -28.49 -40.83 4.69
C LYS A 466 -28.97 -41.74 5.81
N VAL A 467 -29.84 -41.24 6.67
CA VAL A 467 -30.33 -41.93 7.86
C VAL A 467 -31.84 -42.14 7.90
N LYS A 468 -32.58 -41.52 6.99
CA LYS A 468 -34.04 -41.66 6.85
C LYS A 468 -34.41 -42.00 5.42
#